data_AF-A0A9D7RRB5-F1
#
_entry.id   AF-A0A9D7RRB5-F1
#
_cell.length_a   1.000
_cell.length_b   1.000
_cell.length_c   1.000
_cell.angle_alpha   90.00
_cell.angle_beta   90.00
_cell.angle_gamma   90.00
#
_symmetry.space_group_name_H-M   'P 1'
#
loop_
_entity.id
_entity.type
_entity.pdbx_description
1 polymer ?
#
loop_
_entity_poly.entity_id
_entity_poly.type
_entity_poly.pdbx_seq_one_letter_code
_entity_poly.pdbx_strand_id
1 'polypeptide(L)' 'MRRLLLLPLLALPLALCAGNFTIVLQAPAYSGQVARLYRYDDLYTLRTVRIAEMPIGDDGTAMTTDVQGTSCNCASAM' A
#
# COMPACT_ATOMS: atom_id res chain seq x y z
N MET A 1 -5.12 -26.08 27.29
CA MET A 1 -5.24 -26.44 25.85
C MET A 1 -6.19 -25.52 25.07
N ARG A 2 -7.34 -25.09 25.61
CA ARG A 2 -8.32 -24.21 24.93
C ARG A 2 -7.80 -22.82 24.48
N ARG A 3 -6.72 -22.30 25.09
CA ARG A 3 -6.11 -21.00 24.71
C ARG A 3 -5.25 -21.07 23.44
N LEU A 4 -4.74 -22.26 23.07
CA LEU A 4 -3.92 -22.43 21.87
C LEU A 4 -4.73 -22.38 20.56
N LEU A 5 -6.05 -22.65 20.63
CA LEU A 5 -6.96 -22.56 19.48
C LEU A 5 -7.33 -21.11 19.11
N LEU A 6 -7.16 -20.14 20.01
CA LEU A 6 -7.53 -18.74 19.75
C LEU A 6 -6.49 -18.01 18.88
N LEU A 7 -5.21 -18.37 18.98
CA LEU A 7 -4.12 -17.79 18.19
C LEU A 7 -4.30 -17.96 16.66
N PRO A 8 -4.54 -19.18 16.13
CA PRO A 8 -4.78 -19.35 14.69
C PRO A 8 -6.10 -18.71 14.24
N LEU A 9 -7.12 -18.68 15.11
CA LEU A 9 -8.40 -18.05 14.83
C LEU A 9 -8.28 -16.53 14.67
N LEU A 10 -7.43 -15.88 15.48
CA LEU A 10 -7.15 -14.44 15.36
C LEU A 10 -6.18 -14.11 14.20
N ALA A 11 -5.28 -15.02 13.83
CA ALA A 11 -4.29 -14.78 12.78
C ALA A 11 -4.90 -14.81 11.37
N LEU A 12 -5.99 -15.56 11.17
CA LEU A 12 -6.64 -15.71 9.86
C LEU A 12 -7.15 -14.38 9.24
N PRO A 13 -7.89 -13.50 9.96
CA PRO A 13 -8.32 -12.22 9.39
C PRO A 13 -7.15 -11.27 9.11
N LEU A 14 -6.06 -11.35 9.88
CA LEU A 14 -4.88 -10.51 9.67
C LEU A 14 -4.12 -10.90 8.39
N ALA A 15 -4.07 -12.20 8.08
CA ALA A 15 -3.49 -12.69 6.83
C ALA A 15 -4.28 -12.28 5.59
N LEU A 16 -5.61 -12.12 5.72
CA LEU A 16 -6.48 -11.66 4.63
C LEU A 16 -6.33 -10.16 4.31
N CYS A 17 -5.80 -9.37 5.26
CA CYS A 17 -5.56 -7.95 5.04
C CYS A 17 -4.19 -7.66 4.40
N ALA A 18 -3.25 -8.61 4.46
CA ALA A 18 -1.96 -8.47 3.79
C ALA A 18 -2.10 -8.85 2.31
N GLY A 19 -1.73 -7.95 1.41
CA GLY A 19 -1.92 -8.17 -0.02
C GLY A 19 -1.03 -7.31 -0.90
N ASN A 20 -1.08 -7.61 -2.20
CA ASN A 20 -0.50 -6.79 -3.25
C ASN A 20 -1.56 -5.82 -3.75
N PHE A 21 -1.19 -4.55 -3.90
CA PHE A 21 -2.07 -3.51 -4.41
C PHE A 21 -1.37 -2.71 -5.50
N THR A 22 -2.16 -2.15 -6.40
CA THR A 22 -1.71 -1.18 -7.40
C THR A 22 -2.13 0.21 -6.96
N ILE A 23 -1.23 1.19 -7.05
CA ILE A 23 -1.54 2.60 -6.85
C ILE A 23 -1.60 3.27 -8.22
N VAL A 24 -2.73 3.92 -8.50
CA VAL A 24 -2.94 4.74 -9.69
C VAL A 24 -2.87 6.21 -9.28
N LEU A 25 -1.93 6.93 -9.88
CA LEU A 25 -1.74 8.36 -9.72
C LEU A 25 -2.32 9.09 -10.93
N GLN A 26 -3.17 10.09 -10.67
CA GLN A 26 -3.62 11.05 -11.68
C GLN A 26 -2.95 12.39 -11.43
N ALA A 27 -2.05 12.79 -12.32
CA ALA A 27 -1.25 14.00 -12.21
C ALA A 27 -1.04 14.65 -13.59
N PRO A 28 -2.11 15.12 -14.27
CA PRO A 28 -2.04 15.60 -15.65
C PRO A 28 -1.11 16.80 -15.86
N ALA A 29 -0.99 17.68 -14.86
CA ALA A 29 -0.07 18.83 -14.91
C ALA A 29 1.42 18.43 -14.88
N TYR A 30 1.73 17.15 -14.61
CA TYR A 30 3.10 16.62 -14.48
C TYR A 30 3.42 15.58 -15.55
N SER A 31 2.68 15.57 -16.66
CA SER A 31 2.95 14.69 -17.79
C SER A 31 4.41 14.81 -18.28
N GLY A 32 5.00 13.66 -18.63
CA GLY A 32 6.41 13.56 -19.04
C GLY A 32 7.42 13.63 -17.87
N GLN A 33 6.95 13.79 -16.63
CA GLN A 33 7.80 13.72 -15.44
C GLN A 33 7.81 12.32 -14.83
N VAL A 34 8.59 12.15 -13.76
CA VAL A 34 8.71 10.89 -13.04
C VAL A 34 8.15 11.05 -11.62
N ALA A 35 7.15 10.24 -11.29
CA ALA A 35 6.62 10.13 -9.94
C ALA A 35 7.46 9.16 -9.11
N ARG A 36 7.77 9.54 -7.87
CA ARG A 36 8.48 8.70 -6.90
C ARG A 36 7.56 8.40 -5.72
N LEU A 37 7.40 7.12 -5.42
CA LEU A 37 6.59 6.65 -4.32
C LEU A 37 7.47 6.28 -3.13
N TYR A 38 7.09 6.79 -1.96
CA TYR A 38 7.76 6.51 -0.69
C TYR A 38 6.77 5.91 0.31
N ARG A 39 7.27 5.00 1.14
CA ARG A 39 6.55 4.43 2.27
C ARG A 39 7.23 4.86 3.56
N TYR A 40 6.45 5.20 4.58
CA TYR A 40 6.97 5.32 5.94
C TYR A 40 7.32 3.94 6.48
N ASP A 41 8.59 3.71 6.80
CA ASP A 41 9.08 2.47 7.40
C ASP A 41 8.85 2.46 8.92
N ASP A 42 8.78 3.65 9.51
CA ASP A 42 8.45 3.87 10.91
C ASP A 42 7.63 5.17 11.06
N LEU A 43 6.56 5.11 11.84
CA LEU A 43 5.67 6.24 12.12
C LEU A 43 6.20 7.15 13.23
N TYR A 44 7.16 6.70 14.04
CA TYR A 44 7.75 7.52 15.10
C TYR A 44 8.83 8.46 14.58
N THR A 45 9.75 7.94 13.77
CA THR A 45 10.84 8.72 13.17
C THR A 45 10.45 9.34 11.82
N LEU A 46 9.28 9.00 11.28
CA LEU A 46 8.80 9.38 9.95
C LEU A 46 9.81 9.06 8.83
N ARG A 47 10.64 8.03 9.07
CA ARG A 47 11.63 7.59 8.10
C ARG A 47 10.91 7.02 6.89
N THR A 48 11.25 7.53 5.71
CA THR A 48 10.71 7.04 4.45
C THR A 48 11.71 6.14 3.71
N VAL A 49 11.16 5.20 2.94
CA VAL A 49 11.90 4.35 2.01
C VAL A 49 11.24 4.45 0.65
N ARG A 50 12.04 4.64 -0.41
CA ARG A 50 11.54 4.67 -1.79
C ARG A 50 11.13 3.26 -2.20
N ILE A 51 9.89 3.11 -2.66
CA ILE A 51 9.33 1.80 -3.04
C ILE A 51 9.03 1.67 -4.54
N ALA A 52 8.80 2.77 -5.25
CA ALA A 52 8.63 2.75 -6.70
C ALA A 52 9.02 4.07 -7.35
N GLU A 53 9.34 4.00 -8.65
CA GLU A 53 9.53 5.14 -9.53
C GLU A 53 8.81 4.83 -10.85
N MET A 54 7.98 5.76 -11.33
CA MET A 54 7.13 5.54 -12.51
C MET A 54 7.03 6.82 -13.34
N PRO A 55 7.18 6.73 -14.68
CA PRO A 55 6.92 7.88 -15.54
C PRO A 55 5.42 8.20 -15.53
N ILE A 56 5.10 9.50 -15.58
CA ILE A 56 3.74 9.98 -15.78
C ILE A 56 3.53 10.09 -17.29
N GLY A 57 2.59 9.30 -17.80
CA GLY A 57 2.28 9.24 -19.22
C GLY A 57 1.76 10.55 -19.80
N ASP A 58 1.63 10.57 -21.12
CA ASP A 58 1.05 11.70 -21.87
C ASP A 58 -0.43 11.93 -21.50
N ASP A 59 -1.10 10.88 -21.01
CA ASP A 59 -2.46 10.92 -20.47
C ASP A 59 -2.53 11.46 -19.03
N GLY A 60 -1.39 11.79 -18.43
CA GLY A 60 -1.31 12.28 -17.06
C GLY A 60 -1.43 11.20 -15.99
N THR A 61 -1.35 9.92 -16.35
CA THR A 61 -1.48 8.82 -15.40
C THR A 61 -0.15 8.12 -15.13
N ALA A 62 -0.02 7.57 -13.94
CA ALA A 62 1.11 6.78 -13.51
C ALA A 62 0.60 5.62 -12.65
N MET A 63 1.15 4.42 -12.85
CA MET A 63 0.70 3.22 -12.15
C MET A 63 1.88 2.45 -11.58
N THR A 64 1.80 2.06 -10.31
CA THR A 64 2.80 1.17 -9.71
C THR A 64 2.64 -0.25 -10.20
N THR A 65 3.71 -1.04 -10.10
CA THR A 65 3.59 -2.50 -9.98
C THR A 65 3.02 -2.89 -8.60
N ASP A 66 2.84 -4.19 -8.35
CA ASP A 66 2.42 -4.73 -7.06
C ASP A 66 3.20 -4.11 -5.89
N VAL A 67 2.48 -3.40 -5.03
CA VAL A 67 2.97 -2.86 -3.76
C VAL A 67 2.42 -3.71 -2.63
N GLN A 68 3.32 -4.25 -1.79
CA GLN A 68 2.92 -4.98 -0.60
C GLN A 68 2.48 -4.02 0.51
N GLY A 69 1.34 -4.31 1.11
CA GLY A 69 0.83 -3.54 2.25
C GLY A 69 -0.26 -4.28 3.03
N THR A 70 -0.85 -3.55 3.97
CA THR A 70 -2.04 -3.99 4.70
C THR A 70 -3.21 -3.14 4.24
N SER A 71 -4.24 -3.80 3.70
CA SER A 71 -5.53 -3.19 3.41
C SER A 71 -6.17 -2.68 4.70
N CYS A 72 -6.49 -1.39 4.75
CA CYS A 72 -7.42 -0.88 5.76
C CYS A 72 -8.82 -1.19 5.24
N ASN A 73 -9.45 -2.23 5.78
CA ASN A 73 -10.78 -2.64 5.36
C ASN A 73 -11.79 -1.53 5.70
N CYS A 74 -12.25 -0.75 4.71
CA CYS A 74 -13.20 0.34 4.91
C CYS A 74 -14.57 -0.11 5.48
N ALA A 75 -14.80 -1.42 5.61
CA ALA A 75 -15.95 -2.00 6.29
C ALA A 75 -15.97 -1.75 7.81
N SER A 76 -14.89 -1.23 8.41
CA SER A 76 -14.86 -0.82 9.83
C SER A 76 -15.20 0.67 10.05
N ALA A 77 -15.60 1.39 9.00
CA ALA A 77 -15.97 2.81 9.04
C ALA A 77 -17.44 3.09 8.64
N MET A 78 -18.28 2.05 8.60
CA MET A 78 -19.74 2.18 8.46
C MET A 78 -20.45 1.67 9.71
#